data_AF-T1BZ46-F1
#
_entry.id   AF-T1BZ46-F1
#
_cell.length_a   1.000
_cell.length_b   1.000
_cell.length_c   1.000
_cell.angle_alpha   90.00
_cell.angle_beta   90.00
_cell.angle_gamma   90.00
#
_symmetry.space_group_name_H-M   'P 1'
#
loop_
_entity.id
_entity.type
_entity.pdbx_description
1 polymer ?
#
loop_
_entity_poly.entity_id
_entity_poly.type
_entity_poly.pdbx_seq_one_letter_code
_entity_poly.pdbx_strand_id
1 'polypeptide(L)'
;MKGHIGVDSQTKLIHSVIATPANTHDSQGLPYLLHGQETRVWGDGAYSGQTDVIRKHAPYAQDFTHHKGCRNRALRSSPIFAVNSIRY
;
A
#
# COMPACT_ATOMS: atom_id res chain seq x y z
N MET A 1 -13.92 1.36 -14.16
CA MET A 1 -13.60 2.19 -12.96
C MET A 1 -12.92 1.28 -11.95
N LYS A 2 -11.98 1.79 -11.15
CA LYS A 2 -11.34 1.09 -10.03
C LYS A 2 -11.38 1.97 -8.77
N GLY A 3 -11.34 1.35 -7.60
CA GLY A 3 -11.32 2.04 -6.32
C GLY A 3 -10.03 1.75 -5.55
N HIS A 4 -9.50 2.77 -4.89
CA HIS A 4 -8.41 2.69 -3.92
C HIS A 4 -8.96 3.07 -2.55
N ILE A 5 -8.66 2.29 -1.52
CA ILE A 5 -9.24 2.47 -0.18
C ILE A 5 -8.10 2.42 0.84
N GLY A 6 -7.97 3.47 1.64
CA GLY A 6 -7.11 3.50 2.82
C GLY A 6 -7.93 3.11 4.05
N VAL A 7 -7.46 2.07 4.75
CA VAL A 7 -8.15 1.51 5.92
C VAL A 7 -7.20 1.55 7.11
N ASP A 8 -7.68 2.13 8.20
CA ASP A 8 -7.01 2.02 9.48
C ASP A 8 -7.18 0.60 9.98
N SER A 9 -6.08 0.02 10.37
CA SER A 9 -6.04 -1.41 10.62
C SER A 9 -6.52 -1.84 12.00
N GLN A 10 -6.55 -0.95 12.97
CA GLN A 10 -6.92 -1.27 14.34
C GLN A 10 -8.41 -1.11 14.49
N THR A 11 -8.90 0.06 14.07
CA THR A 11 -10.30 0.46 14.12
C THR A 11 -11.11 -0.11 12.96
N LYS A 12 -10.44 -0.59 11.89
CA LYS A 12 -11.05 -1.01 10.62
C LYS A 12 -11.80 0.11 9.90
N LEU A 13 -11.57 1.36 10.29
CA LEU A 13 -12.24 2.51 9.70
C LEU A 13 -11.58 2.87 8.38
N ILE A 14 -12.41 3.14 7.38
CA ILE A 14 -11.98 3.70 6.11
C ILE A 14 -11.67 5.18 6.35
N HIS A 15 -10.45 5.60 6.05
CA HIS A 15 -10.05 7.01 6.17
C HIS A 15 -9.86 7.70 4.81
N SER A 16 -9.72 6.93 3.72
CA SER A 16 -9.63 7.48 2.37
C SER A 16 -10.25 6.54 1.34
N VAL A 17 -10.93 7.12 0.35
CA VAL A 17 -11.49 6.40 -0.81
C VAL A 17 -11.30 7.25 -2.05
N ILE A 18 -10.74 6.66 -3.10
CA ILE A 18 -10.52 7.33 -4.38
C ILE A 18 -11.00 6.39 -5.49
N ALA A 19 -11.84 6.89 -6.38
CA ALA A 19 -12.21 6.17 -7.59
C ALA A 19 -11.46 6.76 -8.79
N THR A 20 -10.80 5.91 -9.56
CA THR A 20 -10.11 6.30 -10.80
C THR A 20 -10.66 5.50 -12.00
N PRO A 21 -10.48 6.00 -13.22
CA PRO A 21 -10.71 5.21 -14.42
C PRO A 21 -9.85 3.92 -14.43
N ALA A 22 -10.32 2.88 -15.11
CA ALA A 22 -9.64 1.58 -15.09
C ALA A 22 -8.24 1.59 -15.74
N ASN A 23 -7.96 2.56 -16.60
CA ASN A 23 -6.67 2.74 -17.27
C ASN A 23 -5.63 3.48 -16.42
N THR A 24 -6.01 4.01 -15.24
CA THR A 24 -5.09 4.73 -14.37
C THR A 24 -4.20 3.73 -13.63
N HIS A 25 -2.89 3.97 -13.63
CA HIS A 25 -1.93 3.12 -12.93
C HIS A 25 -2.11 3.27 -11.41
N ASP A 26 -2.07 2.16 -10.69
CA ASP A 26 -2.41 2.12 -9.27
C ASP A 26 -1.49 2.99 -8.41
N SER A 27 -0.23 3.16 -8.82
CA SER A 27 0.72 4.06 -8.14
C SER A 27 0.27 5.52 -8.05
N GLN A 28 -0.62 5.97 -8.94
CA GLN A 28 -1.12 7.35 -8.93
C GLN A 28 -2.08 7.62 -7.76
N GLY A 29 -2.63 6.57 -7.14
CA GLY A 29 -3.52 6.69 -5.98
C GLY A 29 -2.79 6.93 -4.66
N LEU A 30 -1.54 6.50 -4.53
CA LEU A 30 -0.75 6.53 -3.29
C LEU A 30 -0.74 7.90 -2.56
N PRO A 31 -0.47 9.03 -3.24
CA PRO A 31 -0.39 10.34 -2.59
C PRO A 31 -1.67 10.77 -1.86
N TYR A 32 -2.81 10.22 -2.28
CA TYR A 32 -4.13 10.57 -1.77
C TYR A 32 -4.62 9.57 -0.71
N LEU A 33 -3.97 8.41 -0.63
CA LEU A 33 -4.26 7.38 0.38
C LEU A 33 -3.49 7.61 1.67
N LEU A 34 -2.31 8.24 1.58
CA LEU A 34 -1.40 8.49 2.69
C LEU A 34 -1.52 9.94 3.20
N HIS A 35 -1.56 10.10 4.51
CA HIS A 35 -1.83 11.35 5.20
C HIS A 35 -0.69 11.81 6.13
N GLY A 36 0.41 11.06 6.22
CA GLY A 36 1.64 11.47 6.93
C GLY A 36 1.76 10.93 8.34
N GLN A 37 0.67 10.42 8.91
CA GLN A 37 0.64 9.87 10.27
C GLN A 37 0.76 8.35 10.29
N GLU A 38 0.90 7.70 9.13
CA GLU A 38 1.03 6.27 9.03
C GLU A 38 2.38 5.79 9.55
N THR A 39 2.36 4.76 10.40
CA THR A 39 3.58 4.07 10.90
C THR A 39 3.95 2.85 10.07
N ARG A 40 3.03 2.35 9.25
CA ARG A 40 3.21 1.17 8.38
C ARG A 40 2.32 1.31 7.17
N VAL A 41 2.80 0.89 6.00
CA VAL A 41 2.04 0.92 4.75
C VAL A 41 2.09 -0.47 4.10
N TRP A 42 0.93 -1.03 3.78
CA TRP A 42 0.82 -2.27 3.01
C TRP A 42 0.27 -1.95 1.63
N GLY A 43 0.98 -2.40 0.61
CA GLY A 43 0.57 -2.30 -0.78
C GLY A 43 0.69 -3.65 -1.48
N ASP A 44 -0.12 -3.85 -2.50
CA ASP A 44 0.09 -4.95 -3.45
C ASP A 44 1.33 -4.70 -4.34
N GLY A 45 1.72 -5.70 -5.14
CA GLY A 45 2.90 -5.62 -5.99
C GLY A 45 2.88 -4.54 -7.09
N ALA A 46 1.73 -3.96 -7.43
CA ALA A 46 1.62 -2.82 -8.34
C ALA A 46 2.22 -1.52 -7.75
N TYR A 47 2.33 -1.44 -6.42
CA TYR A 47 3.00 -0.33 -5.72
C TYR A 47 4.52 -0.54 -5.56
N SER A 48 5.05 -1.69 -6.02
CA SER A 48 6.50 -1.94 -5.99
C SER A 48 7.26 -0.83 -6.71
N GLY A 49 8.29 -0.28 -6.07
CA GLY A 49 9.11 0.82 -6.60
C GLY A 49 8.57 2.22 -6.29
N GLN A 50 7.49 2.34 -5.50
CA GLN A 50 6.94 3.62 -5.04
C GLN A 50 7.43 4.03 -3.65
N THR A 51 8.52 3.43 -3.17
CA THR A 51 9.05 3.67 -1.82
C THR A 51 9.36 5.15 -1.57
N ASP A 52 9.81 5.90 -2.58
CA ASP A 52 10.06 7.35 -2.43
C ASP A 52 8.75 8.15 -2.27
N VAL A 53 7.68 7.74 -2.95
CA VAL A 53 6.35 8.34 -2.79
C VAL A 53 5.79 8.00 -1.41
N ILE A 54 5.92 6.75 -0.97
CA ILE A 54 5.50 6.33 0.37
C ILE A 54 6.26 7.13 1.43
N ARG A 55 7.59 7.25 1.33
CA ARG A 55 8.39 8.04 2.28
C ARG A 55 8.05 9.52 2.28
N LYS A 56 7.72 10.09 1.11
CA LYS A 56 7.33 11.50 1.02
C LYS A 56 6.00 11.76 1.73
N HIS A 57 5.03 10.86 1.58
CA HIS A 57 3.68 11.03 2.11
C HIS A 57 3.45 10.39 3.47
N ALA A 58 4.30 9.47 3.90
CA ALA A 58 4.28 8.77 5.18
C ALA A 58 5.73 8.54 5.66
N PRO A 59 6.43 9.59 6.12
CA PRO A 59 7.87 9.53 6.42
C PRO A 59 8.21 8.59 7.59
N TYR A 60 7.26 8.34 8.48
CA TYR A 60 7.41 7.44 9.62
C TYR A 60 6.95 6.02 9.32
N ALA A 61 6.48 5.75 8.09
CA ALA A 61 5.96 4.45 7.73
C ALA A 61 7.04 3.45 7.32
N GLN A 62 6.92 2.23 7.85
CA GLN A 62 7.59 1.07 7.28
C GLN A 62 6.83 0.56 6.05
N ASP A 63 7.55 0.37 4.93
CA ASP A 63 7.01 -0.11 3.66
C ASP A 63 6.94 -1.65 3.65
N PHE A 64 5.72 -2.19 3.62
CA PHE A 64 5.42 -3.63 3.49
C PHE A 64 4.79 -3.95 2.13
N THR A 65 5.13 -3.19 1.09
CA THR A 65 4.66 -3.47 -0.27
C THR A 65 5.13 -4.85 -0.73
N HIS A 66 4.20 -5.68 -1.19
CA HIS A 66 4.51 -7.02 -1.68
C HIS A 66 5.49 -6.95 -2.85
N HIS A 67 6.64 -7.62 -2.71
CA HIS A 67 7.60 -7.73 -3.81
C HIS A 67 7.06 -8.62 -4.91
N LYS A 68 7.24 -8.20 -6.18
CA LYS A 68 6.92 -9.03 -7.33
C LYS A 68 7.78 -10.30 -7.33
N GLY A 69 7.15 -11.45 -7.55
CA GLY A 69 7.87 -12.69 -7.82
C GLY A 69 8.63 -12.59 -9.15
N CYS A 70 9.89 -13.02 -9.17
CA CYS A 70 10.66 -13.14 -10.41
C CYS A 70 10.49 -14.54 -11.00
N ARG A 71 10.39 -14.65 -12.34
CA ARG A 71 10.49 -15.96 -13.02
C ARG A 71 11.79 -16.65 -12.60
N ASN A 72 11.72 -17.95 -12.34
CA ASN A 72 12.83 -18.81 -11.91
C ASN A 72 13.39 -18.54 -10.50
N ARG A 73 12.69 -17.79 -9.64
CA ARG A 73 13.02 -17.69 -8.21
C ARG A 73 11.88 -18.27 -7.39
N ALA A 74 12.17 -19.30 -6.60
CA ALA A 74 11.20 -19.87 -5.68
C ALA A 74 10.69 -18.76 -4.74
N LEU A 75 9.37 -18.66 -4.59
CA LEU A 75 8.76 -17.83 -3.57
C LEU A 75 9.22 -18.39 -2.23
N ARG A 76 10.19 -17.74 -1.57
CA ARG A 76 10.51 -18.08 -0.19
C ARG A 76 9.22 -17.90 0.61
N SER A 77 8.86 -18.91 1.39
CA SER A 77 7.74 -18.88 2.33
C SER A 77 7.86 -17.64 3.21
N SER A 78 7.24 -16.57 2.75
CA SER A 78 6.98 -15.38 3.54
C SER A 78 5.57 -15.62 4.03
N PRO A 79 5.31 -15.61 5.34
CA PRO A 79 3.98 -15.88 5.83
C PRO A 79 3.05 -14.86 5.17
N ILE A 80 2.06 -15.36 4.44
CA ILE A 80 1.00 -14.57 3.81
C ILE A 80 0.11 -14.09 4.98
N PHE A 81 0.61 -13.14 5.76
CA PHE A 81 -0.23 -12.44 6.71
C PHE A 81 -1.05 -11.44 5.91
N ALA A 82 -2.34 -11.77 5.81
CA ALA A 82 -3.39 -10.90 5.35
C ALA A 82 -3.22 -9.48 5.90
N VAL A 83 -3.46 -8.51 5.02
CA VAL A 83 -3.80 -7.10 5.26
C VAL A 83 -4.19 -6.84 6.71
N ASN A 84 -3.30 -6.17 7.48
CA ASN A 84 -3.60 -5.45 8.73
C ASN A 84 -2.31 -4.87 9.32
N SER A 85 -2.21 -3.53 9.47
CA SER A 85 -1.86 -2.88 10.75
C SER A 85 -1.36 -1.39 10.70
N ILE A 86 -1.91 -0.43 9.93
CA ILE A 86 -1.51 1.00 10.08
C ILE A 86 -1.85 1.47 11.51
N ARG A 87 -0.86 1.98 12.24
CA ARG A 87 -0.98 2.54 13.60
C ARG A 87 -0.78 4.06 13.53
N TYR A 88 -1.56 4.80 14.31
CA TYR A 88 -1.12 6.04 14.95
C TYR A 88 -0.16 5.71 16.11
#